data_AF-A0A538KVF9-F1
#
_entry.id   AF-A0A538KVF9-F1
#
_cell.length_a   1.000
_cell.length_b   1.000
_cell.length_c   1.000
_cell.angle_alpha   90.00
_cell.angle_beta   90.00
_cell.angle_gamma   90.00
#
_symmetry.space_group_name_H-M   'P 1'
#
loop_
_entity.id
_entity.type
_entity.pdbx_description
1 polymer ?
#
loop_
_entity_poly.entity_id
_entity_poly.type
_entity_poly.pdbx_seq_one_letter_code
_entity_poly.pdbx_strand_id
1 'polypeptide(L)'
;MDVCSWCGVAVDRDEGFRAAEPVGERKATFCRLEHVVPWILQGPHWEPGRIAAADADAALGVCAHCGEEVGDTRVLLVRHRGEHRIGDAFCSVDHLLAWTKRGGRWRTGV
;
A
#
# COMPACT_ATOMS: atom_id res chain seq x y z
N MET A 1 -3.63 -16.98 -4.14
CA MET A 1 -2.45 -16.52 -4.89
C MET A 1 -2.91 -15.40 -5.79
N ASP A 2 -2.28 -14.23 -5.69
CA ASP A 2 -2.53 -13.08 -6.55
C ASP A 2 -1.38 -12.95 -7.57
N VAL A 3 -1.47 -11.99 -8.49
CA VAL A 3 -0.37 -11.66 -9.42
C VAL A 3 0.13 -10.25 -9.14
N CYS A 4 1.44 -10.03 -9.29
CA CYS A 4 1.99 -8.70 -9.17
C CYS A 4 1.45 -7.83 -10.31
N SER A 5 0.76 -6.74 -9.95
CA SER A 5 0.16 -5.80 -10.89
C SER A 5 1.22 -5.12 -11.77
N TRP A 6 2.50 -5.13 -11.40
CA TRP A 6 3.58 -4.62 -12.25
C TRP A 6 4.23 -5.68 -13.14
N CYS A 7 4.83 -6.72 -12.55
CA CYS A 7 5.67 -7.67 -13.30
C CYS A 7 5.00 -9.02 -13.58
N GLY A 8 3.74 -9.22 -13.17
CA GLY A 8 2.95 -10.42 -13.45
C GLY A 8 3.34 -11.67 -12.67
N VAL A 9 4.41 -11.65 -11.86
CA VAL A 9 4.82 -12.82 -11.06
C VAL A 9 3.75 -13.15 -10.02
N ALA A 10 3.60 -14.44 -9.72
CA ALA A 10 2.71 -14.86 -8.65
C ALA A 10 3.18 -14.32 -7.29
N VAL A 11 2.22 -13.94 -6.46
CA VAL A 11 2.44 -13.43 -5.10
C VAL A 11 1.57 -14.23 -4.16
N ASP A 12 2.22 -14.88 -3.20
CA ASP A 12 1.51 -15.61 -2.15
C ASP A 12 0.71 -14.65 -1.26
N ARG A 13 -0.40 -15.11 -0.67
CA ARG A 13 -1.28 -14.28 0.17
C ARG A 13 -0.56 -13.71 1.39
N ASP A 14 0.46 -14.39 1.88
CA ASP A 14 1.18 -14.01 3.09
C ASP A 14 2.54 -13.34 2.80
N GLU A 15 2.80 -12.98 1.53
CA GLU A 15 4.05 -12.33 1.10
C GLU A 15 3.81 -11.11 0.22
N GLY A 16 4.74 -10.16 0.22
CA GLY A 16 4.69 -9.01 -0.69
C GLY A 16 3.84 -7.87 -0.14
N PHE A 17 3.21 -7.11 -1.03
CA PHE A 17 2.52 -5.85 -0.72
C PHE A 17 1.16 -5.81 -1.38
N ARG A 18 0.18 -5.21 -0.72
CA ARG A 18 -1.11 -4.85 -1.32
C ARG A 18 -1.37 -3.38 -1.12
N ALA A 19 -1.60 -2.67 -2.22
CA ALA A 19 -2.18 -1.34 -2.16
C ALA A 19 -3.71 -1.45 -2.23
N ALA A 20 -4.41 -0.55 -1.56
CA ALA A 20 -5.85 -0.43 -1.68
C ALA A 20 -6.35 1.01 -1.59
N GLU A 21 -7.43 1.29 -2.30
CA GLU A 21 -8.26 2.49 -2.17
C GLU A 21 -9.63 2.02 -1.66
N PRO A 22 -9.89 2.10 -0.33
CA PRO A 22 -11.08 1.48 0.28
C PRO A 22 -12.41 2.03 -0.25
N VAL A 23 -12.52 3.36 -0.41
CA VAL A 23 -13.75 4.02 -0.92
C VAL A 23 -14.04 3.60 -2.35
N GLY A 24 -13.01 3.44 -3.18
CA GLY A 24 -13.14 2.99 -4.56
C GLY A 24 -13.28 1.48 -4.71
N GLU A 25 -13.17 0.71 -3.62
CA GLU A 25 -13.07 -0.76 -3.62
C GLU A 25 -12.08 -1.28 -4.66
N ARG A 26 -10.88 -0.67 -4.64
CA ARG A 26 -9.80 -0.97 -5.57
C ARG A 26 -8.58 -1.49 -4.84
N LYS A 27 -7.88 -2.41 -5.47
CA LYS A 27 -6.64 -2.99 -4.95
C LYS A 27 -5.61 -3.25 -6.04
N ALA A 28 -4.36 -3.37 -5.62
CA ALA A 28 -3.25 -3.82 -6.46
C ALA A 28 -2.28 -4.64 -5.61
N THR A 29 -1.57 -5.60 -6.21
CA THR A 29 -0.65 -6.49 -5.51
C THR A 29 0.76 -6.34 -6.06
N PHE A 30 1.78 -6.38 -5.19
CA PHE A 30 3.17 -6.24 -5.60
C PHE A 30 4.05 -7.27 -4.90
N CYS A 31 4.91 -7.96 -5.65
CA CYS A 31 5.91 -8.86 -5.07
C CYS A 31 7.01 -8.09 -4.33
N ARG A 32 7.23 -6.82 -4.69
CA ARG A 32 8.28 -5.93 -4.16
C ARG A 32 7.75 -4.51 -4.03
N LEU A 33 8.28 -3.75 -3.06
CA LEU A 33 7.86 -2.38 -2.85
C LEU A 33 8.18 -1.49 -4.07
N GLU A 34 9.34 -1.73 -4.66
CA GLU A 34 9.88 -0.98 -5.79
C GLU A 34 8.97 -1.03 -7.02
N HIS A 35 8.10 -2.04 -7.12
CA HIS A 35 7.15 -2.19 -8.22
C HIS A 35 5.95 -1.25 -8.12
N VAL A 36 5.69 -0.69 -6.93
CA VAL A 36 4.68 0.36 -6.75
C VAL A 36 5.06 1.62 -7.53
N VAL A 37 6.36 1.95 -7.58
CA VAL A 37 6.86 3.18 -8.21
C VAL A 37 6.55 3.25 -9.71
N PRO A 38 7.01 2.31 -10.57
CA PRO A 38 6.71 2.37 -12.00
C PRO A 38 5.21 2.16 -12.27
N TRP A 39 4.51 1.39 -11.44
CA TRP A 39 3.06 1.20 -11.55
C TRP A 39 2.30 2.53 -11.39
N ILE A 40 2.61 3.34 -10.39
CA ILE A 40 1.99 4.66 -10.22
C ILE A 40 2.37 5.58 -11.39
N LEU A 41 3.65 5.60 -11.78
CA LEU A 41 4.14 6.50 -12.84
C LEU A 41 3.52 6.23 -14.20
N GLN A 42 3.06 5.01 -14.48
CA GLN A 42 2.38 4.65 -15.74
C GLN A 42 0.85 4.84 -15.69
N GLY A 43 0.33 5.41 -14.61
CA GLY A 43 -1.10 5.46 -14.35
C GLY A 43 -1.52 4.18 -13.62
N PRO A 44 -1.87 4.25 -12.33
CA PRO A 44 -2.13 3.07 -11.52
C PRO A 44 -3.35 2.32 -12.05
N HIS A 45 -3.11 1.16 -12.67
CA HIS A 45 -4.18 0.25 -13.06
C HIS A 45 -4.62 -0.57 -11.83
N TRP A 46 -5.74 -0.16 -11.28
CA TRP A 46 -6.38 -0.82 -10.15
C TRP A 46 -7.23 -2.01 -10.58
N GLU A 47 -7.30 -3.02 -9.73
CA GLU A 47 -8.22 -4.14 -9.84
C GLU A 47 -9.39 -3.94 -8.87
N PRO A 48 -10.62 -4.37 -9.20
CA PRO A 48 -11.72 -4.34 -8.26
C PRO A 48 -11.45 -5.29 -7.08
N GLY A 49 -11.75 -4.82 -5.87
CA GLY A 49 -11.72 -5.62 -4.65
C GLY A 49 -11.24 -4.85 -3.43
N ARG A 50 -11.53 -5.44 -2.27
CA ARG A 50 -11.04 -4.98 -0.97
C ARG A 50 -9.83 -5.81 -0.57
N ILE A 51 -8.87 -5.18 0.09
CA ILE A 51 -7.91 -5.92 0.92
C ILE A 51 -8.62 -6.24 2.23
N ALA A 52 -8.45 -7.45 2.75
CA ALA A 52 -8.81 -7.71 4.14
C ALA A 52 -8.02 -6.69 4.96
N ALA A 53 -8.72 -5.82 5.69
CA ALA A 53 -8.06 -4.84 6.54
C ALA A 53 -7.08 -5.63 7.41
N ALA A 54 -5.78 -5.36 7.29
CA ALA A 54 -4.90 -5.58 8.42
C ALA A 54 -5.57 -4.82 9.56
N ASP A 55 -5.88 -5.54 10.64
CA ASP A 55 -6.72 -5.08 11.75
C ASP A 55 -6.50 -3.59 11.98
N ALA A 56 -7.59 -2.81 11.98
CA ALA A 56 -7.58 -1.35 11.96
C ALA A 56 -6.68 -0.79 13.05
N ASP A 57 -5.38 -0.67 12.74
CA ASP A 57 -4.37 -0.20 13.65
C ASP A 57 -4.53 1.31 13.73
N ALA A 58 -4.44 1.88 14.92
CA ALA A 58 -4.52 3.32 15.12
C ALA A 58 -3.48 4.07 14.27
N ALA A 59 -2.39 3.39 13.88
CA ALA A 59 -1.38 3.87 12.93
C ALA A 59 -1.93 4.23 11.53
N LEU A 60 -3.10 3.71 11.14
CA LEU A 60 -3.77 4.04 9.87
C LEU A 60 -4.57 5.35 9.92
N GLY A 61 -4.56 6.06 11.06
CA GLY A 61 -5.19 7.38 11.22
C GLY A 61 -4.33 8.53 10.70
N VAL A 62 -3.03 8.32 10.46
CA VAL A 62 -2.11 9.34 9.96
C VAL A 62 -1.40 8.91 8.68
N CYS A 63 -1.04 9.88 7.85
CA CYS A 63 -0.32 9.62 6.62
C CYS A 63 1.15 9.32 6.91
N ALA A 64 1.63 8.14 6.50
CA ALA A 64 3.02 7.72 6.66
C ALA A 64 4.03 8.61 5.89
N HIS A 65 3.57 9.46 4.96
CA HIS A 65 4.41 10.41 4.24
C HIS A 65 4.52 11.78 4.92
N CYS A 66 3.39 12.45 5.17
CA CYS A 66 3.37 13.83 5.67
C CYS A 66 3.08 13.95 7.18
N GLY A 67 2.53 12.90 7.81
CA GLY A 67 2.17 12.90 9.23
C GLY A 67 0.78 13.47 9.56
N GLU A 68 0.07 14.03 8.57
CA GLU A 68 -1.29 14.57 8.74
C GLU A 68 -2.34 13.46 8.90
N GLU A 69 -3.49 13.79 9.50
CA GLU A 69 -4.63 12.87 9.60
C GLU A 69 -5.13 12.45 8.21
N VAL A 70 -5.45 11.16 8.04
CA VAL A 70 -6.03 10.65 6.80
C VAL A 70 -7.55 10.54 6.90
N GLY A 71 -8.24 11.14 5.94
CA GLY A 71 -9.69 11.00 5.79
C GLY A 71 -10.09 9.68 5.10
N ASP A 72 -11.39 9.54 4.80
CA ASP A 72 -11.94 8.34 4.16
C ASP A 72 -11.36 8.08 2.76
N THR A 73 -11.11 9.16 2.01
CA THR A 73 -10.39 9.11 0.73
C THR A 73 -8.90 8.96 1.01
N ARG A 74 -8.47 7.71 1.23
CA ARG A 74 -7.09 7.33 1.53
C ARG A 74 -6.63 6.13 0.72
N VAL A 75 -5.31 6.00 0.60
CA VAL A 75 -4.65 4.82 0.06
C VAL A 75 -3.96 4.07 1.19
N LEU A 76 -4.12 2.76 1.22
CA LEU A 76 -3.43 1.87 2.16
C LEU A 76 -2.35 1.10 1.43
N LEU A 77 -1.23 0.82 2.10
CA LEU A 77 -0.26 -0.17 1.67
C LEU A 77 -0.04 -1.16 2.81
N VAL A 78 -0.34 -2.43 2.58
CA VAL A 78 -0.12 -3.49 3.56
C VAL A 78 1.02 -4.36 3.08
N ARG A 79 2.08 -4.45 3.89
CA ARG A 79 3.17 -5.41 3.70
C ARG A 79 2.81 -6.71 4.43
N HIS A 80 2.83 -7.82 3.70
CA HIS A 80 2.64 -9.17 4.21
C HIS A 80 4.01 -9.85 4.37
N ARG A 81 4.26 -10.41 5.55
CA ARG A 81 5.47 -11.20 5.86
C ARG A 81 5.10 -12.37 6.78
N GLY A 82 4.62 -13.45 6.17
CA GLY A 82 3.98 -14.54 6.91
C GLY A 82 2.71 -14.02 7.58
N GLU A 83 2.52 -14.34 8.86
CA GLU A 83 1.37 -13.89 9.63
C GLU A 83 1.39 -12.38 9.94
N HIS A 84 2.56 -11.74 9.84
CA HIS A 84 2.68 -10.31 10.12
C HIS A 84 2.18 -9.46 8.96
N ARG A 85 1.27 -8.53 9.29
CA ARG A 85 0.74 -7.52 8.38
C ARG A 85 1.08 -6.15 8.95
N ILE A 86 1.80 -5.35 8.16
CA ILE A 86 2.20 -3.99 8.54
C ILE A 86 1.49 -3.06 7.56
N GLY A 87 0.56 -2.26 8.05
CA GLY A 87 -0.20 -1.30 7.25
C GLY A 87 0.34 0.11 7.38
N ASP A 88 0.44 0.81 6.26
CA ASP A 88 0.70 2.25 6.16
C ASP A 88 -0.47 2.92 5.45
N ALA A 89 -0.86 4.12 5.89
CA ALA A 89 -1.90 4.93 5.25
C ALA A 89 -1.33 6.17 4.57
N PHE A 90 -1.99 6.62 3.50
CA PHE A 90 -1.57 7.77 2.69
C PHE A 90 -2.78 8.60 2.29
N CYS A 91 -2.63 9.92 2.27
CA CYS A 91 -3.67 10.84 1.78
C CYS A 91 -4.00 10.59 0.30
N SER A 92 -3.04 10.11 -0.49
CA SER A 92 -3.18 9.91 -1.93
C SER A 92 -2.12 8.94 -2.48
N VAL A 93 -2.32 8.55 -3.74
CA VAL A 93 -1.33 7.79 -4.51
C VAL A 93 0.00 8.55 -4.66
N ASP A 94 -0.02 9.89 -4.73
CA ASP A 94 1.19 10.70 -4.80
C ASP A 94 2.04 10.62 -3.53
N HIS A 95 1.39 10.60 -2.36
CA HIS A 95 2.08 10.42 -1.08
C HIS A 95 2.67 9.01 -0.97
N LEU A 96 1.93 7.99 -1.42
CA LEU A 96 2.46 6.63 -1.55
C LEU A 96 3.69 6.59 -2.48
N LEU A 97 3.63 7.26 -3.64
CA LEU A 97 4.76 7.34 -4.58
C LEU A 97 5.98 8.01 -3.96
N ALA A 98 5.80 9.16 -3.32
CA ALA A 98 6.88 9.91 -2.70
C ALA A 98 7.54 9.11 -1.57
N TRP A 99 6.76 8.34 -0.81
CA TRP A 99 7.23 7.48 0.26
C TRP A 99 7.95 6.22 -0.27
N THR A 100 7.38 5.54 -1.27
CA THR A 100 7.99 4.34 -1.88
C THR A 100 9.32 4.66 -2.57
N LYS A 101 9.44 5.81 -3.25
CA LYS A 101 10.71 6.30 -3.81
C LYS A 101 11.82 6.49 -2.76
N ARG A 102 11.47 6.64 -1.48
CA ARG A 102 12.41 6.75 -0.36
C ARG A 102 12.72 5.40 0.30
N GLY A 103 12.23 4.28 -0.26
CA GLY A 103 12.52 2.92 0.23
C GLY A 103 11.57 2.41 1.32
N GLY A 104 10.49 3.11 1.63
CA GLY A 104 9.39 2.60 2.46
C GLY A 104 9.67 2.37 3.95
N ARG A 105 10.56 3.16 4.57
CA ARG A 105 10.83 3.19 6.02
C ARG A 105 11.44 4.54 6.42
N TRP A 106 11.52 4.98 7.69
CA TRP A 106 10.59 5.13 8.83
C TRP A 106 11.13 6.41 9.50
N ARG A 107 10.33 7.46 9.72
CA ARG A 107 10.74 8.52 10.65
C ARG A 107 10.50 7.98 12.06
N THR A 108 11.54 7.44 12.71
CA THR A 108 11.56 7.41 14.18
C THR A 108 11.74 8.86 14.63
N GLY A 109 10.65 9.48 15.05
CA GLY A 109 10.63 10.84 15.54
C GLY A 109 9.91 10.91 16.88
N VAL A 110 10.47 10.26 17.90
CA VAL A 110 10.71 10.83 19.24
C VAL A 110 12.04 10.30 19.74
#